data_AF-A0A951CGG8-F1
#
_entry.id   AF-A0A951CGG8-F1
#
_cell.length_a   1.000
_cell.length_b   1.000
_cell.length_c   1.000
_cell.angle_alpha   90.00
_cell.angle_beta   90.00
_cell.angle_gamma   90.00
#
_symmetry.space_group_name_H-M   'P 1'
#
loop_
_entity.id
_entity.type
_entity.pdbx_description
1 polymer ?
#
loop_
_entity_poly.entity_id
_entity_poly.type
_entity_poly.pdbx_seq_one_letter_code
_entity_poly.pdbx_strand_id
1 'polypeptide(L)'
;MTVTIELPPDIEAGLLAQAQAEGLGVSKYLEILVREQLNARVGAPMTSRPAYELPPNDWVRKFDEWTQSHARLDLPVLSDEDISRESIYRERGL
;
A
#
# COMPACT_ATOMS: atom_id res chain seq x y z
N MET A 1 1.42 -15.42 -27.17
CA MET A 1 1.25 -14.07 -27.74
C MET A 1 2.52 -13.29 -27.46
N THR A 2 3.03 -12.54 -28.43
CA THR A 2 4.24 -11.70 -28.29
C THR A 2 3.84 -10.23 -28.38
N VAL A 3 4.37 -9.40 -27.47
CA VAL A 3 4.17 -7.95 -27.44
C VAL A 3 5.55 -7.32 -27.64
N THR A 4 5.67 -6.41 -28.61
CA THR A 4 6.91 -5.67 -28.90
C THR A 4 6.70 -4.20 -28.56
N ILE A 5 7.65 -3.62 -27.82
CA ILE A 5 7.62 -2.22 -27.40
C ILE A 5 8.98 -1.62 -27.73
N GLU A 6 8.99 -0.49 -28.43
CA GLU A 6 10.22 0.26 -28.67
C GLU A 6 10.44 1.26 -27.53
N LEU A 7 11.62 1.19 -26.92
CA LEU A 7 11.98 2.04 -25.78
C LEU A 7 12.97 3.12 -26.23
N PRO A 8 12.85 4.35 -25.71
CA PRO A 8 13.90 5.35 -25.84
C PRO A 8 15.25 4.85 -25.30
N PRO A 9 16.39 5.28 -25.88
CA PRO A 9 17.72 4.76 -25.52
C PRO A 9 18.10 4.95 -24.05
N ASP A 10 17.63 6.04 -23.43
CA ASP A 10 17.87 6.34 -22.02
C ASP A 10 17.17 5.34 -21.09
N ILE A 11 15.94 4.95 -21.43
CA ILE A 11 15.17 3.97 -20.68
C ILE A 11 15.76 2.57 -20.84
N GLU A 12 16.16 2.20 -22.06
CA GLU A 12 16.80 0.92 -22.33
C GLU A 12 18.10 0.76 -21.51
N ALA A 13 18.95 1.78 -21.51
CA ALA A 13 20.19 1.78 -20.74
C ALA A 13 19.93 1.65 -19.22
N GLY A 14 18.91 2.35 -18.71
CA GLY A 14 18.50 2.26 -17.30
C GLY A 14 18.04 0.85 -16.91
N LEU A 15 17.21 0.22 -17.74
CA LEU A 15 16.72 -1.14 -17.51
C LEU A 15 17.83 -2.18 -17.57
N LEU A 16 18.77 -2.04 -18.51
CA LEU A 16 19.94 -2.90 -18.60
C LEU A 16 20.81 -2.80 -17.33
N ALA A 17 21.07 -1.59 -16.85
CA ALA A 17 21.85 -1.37 -15.64
C ALA A 17 21.20 -1.99 -14.40
N GLN A 18 19.87 -1.83 -14.25
CA GLN A 18 19.13 -2.43 -13.14
C GLN A 18 19.13 -3.95 -13.20
N ALA A 19 18.87 -4.54 -14.36
CA ALA A 19 18.89 -5.99 -14.54
C ALA A 19 20.27 -6.57 -14.18
N GLN A 20 21.36 -5.93 -14.63
CA GLN A 20 22.72 -6.35 -14.30
C GLN A 20 23.04 -6.23 -12.81
N ALA A 21 22.57 -5.16 -12.15
CA ALA A 21 22.75 -4.99 -10.70
C ALA A 21 22.07 -6.12 -9.90
N GLU A 22 20.95 -6.64 -10.40
CA GLU A 22 20.25 -7.79 -9.82
C GLU A 22 20.77 -9.15 -10.31
N GLY A 23 21.79 -9.17 -11.18
CA GLY A 23 22.33 -10.40 -11.76
C GLY A 23 21.38 -11.10 -12.73
N LEU A 24 20.40 -10.37 -13.28
CA LEU A 24 19.37 -10.86 -14.18
C LEU A 24 19.60 -10.38 -15.62
N GLY A 25 19.16 -11.19 -16.59
CA GLY A 25 19.01 -10.73 -17.97
C GLY A 25 17.81 -9.79 -18.11
N VAL A 26 17.90 -8.79 -19.00
CA VAL A 26 16.89 -7.71 -19.12
C VAL A 26 15.47 -8.24 -19.37
N SER A 27 15.31 -9.29 -20.16
CA SER A 27 14.00 -9.88 -20.44
C SER A 27 13.37 -10.52 -19.21
N LYS A 28 14.18 -11.18 -18.36
CA LYS A 28 13.71 -11.79 -17.11
C LYS A 28 13.35 -10.73 -16.08
N TYR A 29 14.16 -9.68 -15.99
CA TYR A 29 13.87 -8.52 -15.16
C TYR A 29 12.54 -7.84 -15.57
N LEU A 30 12.33 -7.62 -16.88
CA LEU A 30 11.08 -7.06 -17.38
C LEU A 30 9.87 -7.96 -17.14
N GLU A 31 10.01 -9.28 -17.26
CA GLU A 31 8.92 -10.21 -16.92
C GLU A 31 8.50 -10.07 -15.45
N ILE A 32 9.48 -10.02 -14.54
CA ILE A 32 9.22 -9.85 -13.10
C ILE A 32 8.52 -8.50 -12.86
N LEU A 33 9.07 -7.41 -13.40
CA LEU A 33 8.52 -6.07 -13.22
C LEU A 33 7.07 -5.95 -13.73
N VAL A 34 6.78 -6.51 -14.91
CA VAL A 34 5.41 -6.55 -15.45
C VAL A 34 4.50 -7.41 -14.58
N ARG A 35 4.97 -8.58 -14.12
CA ARG A 35 4.20 -9.46 -13.25
C ARG A 35 3.89 -8.81 -11.90
N GLU A 36 4.85 -8.12 -11.31
CA GLU A 36 4.67 -7.37 -10.07
C GLU A 36 3.66 -6.23 -10.26
N GLN A 37 3.74 -5.48 -11.36
CA GLN A 37 2.79 -4.41 -11.64
C GLN A 37 1.37 -4.93 -11.89
N LEU A 38 1.25 -6.07 -12.57
CA LEU A 38 -0.04 -6.74 -12.74
C LEU A 38 -0.57 -7.26 -11.41
N ASN A 39 0.28 -7.87 -10.57
CA ASN A 39 -0.10 -8.34 -9.24
C ASN A 39 -0.43 -7.19 -8.29
N ALA A 40 0.23 -6.04 -8.39
CA ALA A 40 -0.12 -4.85 -7.62
C ALA A 40 -1.49 -4.30 -8.04
N ARG A 41 -1.85 -4.43 -9.32
CA ARG A 41 -3.14 -3.97 -9.86
C ARG A 41 -4.28 -4.98 -9.66
N VAL A 42 -3.98 -6.28 -9.66
CA VAL A 42 -4.95 -7.39 -9.61
C VAL A 42 -5.06 -8.00 -8.20
N GLY A 43 -3.98 -7.95 -7.43
CA GLY A 43 -3.81 -8.59 -6.13
C GLY A 43 -3.70 -7.65 -4.94
N ALA A 44 -3.76 -6.33 -5.14
CA ALA A 44 -4.11 -5.44 -4.03
C ALA A 44 -5.63 -5.50 -3.84
N PRO A 45 -6.17 -6.16 -2.80
CA PRO A 45 -7.52 -5.84 -2.38
C PRO A 45 -7.58 -4.31 -2.19
N MET A 46 -8.71 -3.69 -2.52
CA MET A 46 -8.92 -2.23 -2.30
C MET A 46 -8.62 -1.78 -0.87
N THR A 47 -8.37 -2.70 0.06
CA THR A 47 -7.87 -2.49 1.41
C THR A 47 -6.38 -2.12 1.51
N SER A 48 -5.59 -2.19 0.42
CA SER A 48 -4.15 -1.91 0.44
C SER A 48 -3.80 -0.50 -0.06
N ARG A 49 -4.77 0.17 -0.70
CA ARG A 49 -4.62 1.57 -1.07
C ARG A 49 -4.82 2.39 0.21
N PRO A 50 -3.89 3.29 0.59
CA PRO A 50 -4.10 4.14 1.75
C PRO A 50 -5.43 4.85 1.64
N ALA A 51 -6.20 4.90 2.73
CA ALA A 51 -7.58 5.41 2.70
C ALA A 51 -7.68 6.82 2.11
N TYR A 52 -6.63 7.65 2.24
CA TYR A 52 -6.56 9.00 1.68
C TYR A 52 -6.50 9.08 0.14
N GLU A 53 -6.29 7.95 -0.55
CA GLU A 53 -6.25 7.91 -2.02
C GLU A 53 -7.57 7.41 -2.65
N LEU A 54 -8.58 7.09 -1.82
CA LEU A 54 -9.91 6.76 -2.30
C LEU A 54 -10.64 8.03 -2.77
N PRO A 55 -11.52 7.93 -3.79
CA PRO A 55 -12.48 8.99 -4.08
C PRO A 55 -13.29 9.36 -2.82
N PRO A 56 -13.69 10.64 -2.63
CA PRO A 56 -14.33 11.10 -1.40
C PRO A 56 -15.51 10.24 -0.93
N ASN A 57 -16.39 9.82 -1.86
CA ASN A 57 -17.55 9.00 -1.54
C ASN A 57 -17.19 7.56 -1.11
N ASP A 58 -16.13 7.00 -1.71
CA ASP A 58 -15.64 5.67 -1.33
C ASP A 58 -14.98 5.70 0.04
N TRP A 59 -14.27 6.79 0.36
CA TRP A 59 -13.69 7.00 1.69
C TRP A 59 -14.78 7.10 2.77
N VAL A 60 -15.81 7.93 2.57
CA VAL A 60 -16.92 8.08 3.52
C VAL A 60 -17.58 6.74 3.80
N ARG A 61 -17.88 5.97 2.76
CA ARG A 61 -18.47 4.63 2.89
C ARG A 61 -17.56 3.68 3.66
N LYS A 62 -16.27 3.64 3.33
CA LYS A 62 -15.30 2.76 4.01
C LYS A 62 -15.11 3.12 5.47
N PHE A 63 -15.10 4.41 5.79
CA PHE A 63 -15.04 4.91 7.16
C PHE A 63 -16.29 4.49 7.95
N ASP A 64 -17.47 4.65 7.37
CA ASP A 64 -18.74 4.23 8.01
C ASP A 64 -18.82 2.70 8.22
N GLU A 65 -18.40 1.90 7.23
CA GLU A 65 -18.27 0.45 7.39
C GLU A 65 -17.35 0.07 8.55
N TRP A 66 -16.23 0.79 8.72
CA TRP A 66 -15.26 0.55 9.79
C TRP A 66 -15.76 0.99 11.17
N THR A 67 -16.47 2.12 11.30
CA THR A 67 -17.06 2.53 12.58
C THR A 67 -18.15 1.54 13.02
N GLN A 68 -18.99 1.11 12.09
CA GLN A 68 -20.09 0.16 12.38
C GLN A 68 -19.60 -1.24 12.75
N SER A 69 -18.45 -1.68 12.23
CA SER A 69 -17.90 -2.99 12.57
C SER A 69 -17.53 -3.12 14.06
N HIS A 70 -17.29 -2.00 14.74
CA HIS A 70 -16.97 -1.96 16.18
C HIS A 70 -18.19 -1.63 17.04
N ALA A 71 -19.27 -1.06 16.48
CA ALA A 71 -20.45 -0.62 17.23
C ALA A 71 -21.19 -1.75 17.96
N ARG A 72 -21.00 -3.00 17.54
CA ARG A 72 -21.61 -4.19 18.17
C ARG A 72 -20.66 -4.93 19.11
N LEU A 73 -19.41 -4.46 19.22
CA LEU A 73 -18.45 -5.06 20.13
C LEU A 73 -18.69 -4.48 21.53
N ASP A 74 -18.87 -5.36 22.50
CA ASP A 74 -18.98 -5.00 23.92
C ASP A 74 -17.58 -4.67 24.47
N LEU A 75 -17.00 -3.59 23.97
CA LEU A 75 -15.66 -3.14 24.34
C LEU A 75 -15.71 -2.38 25.66
N PRO A 76 -14.74 -2.59 26.56
CA PRO A 76 -14.66 -1.83 27.79
C PRO A 76 -14.50 -0.34 27.47
N VAL A 77 -15.30 0.50 28.13
CA VAL A 77 -15.17 1.95 28.07
C VAL A 77 -13.92 2.34 28.84
N LEU A 78 -13.02 3.08 28.19
CA LEU A 78 -11.83 3.63 28.84
C LEU A 78 -12.24 4.73 29.82
N SER A 79 -11.62 4.74 30.99
CA SER A 79 -11.81 5.81 31.96
C SER A 79 -11.13 7.10 31.50
N ASP A 80 -11.51 8.24 32.09
CA ASP A 80 -10.87 9.54 31.83
C ASP A 80 -9.36 9.50 32.12
N GLU A 81 -8.94 8.70 33.12
CA GLU A 81 -7.52 8.49 33.44
C GLU A 81 -6.81 7.70 32.34
N ASP A 82 -7.45 6.67 31.77
CA ASP A 82 -6.86 5.84 30.72
C ASP A 82 -6.62 6.64 29.43
N ILE A 83 -7.51 7.59 29.11
CA ILE A 83 -7.38 8.49 27.95
C ILE A 83 -6.63 9.79 28.29
N SER A 84 -6.15 9.96 29.53
CA SER A 84 -5.39 11.13 29.92
C SER A 84 -4.11 11.23 29.10
N ARG A 85 -3.65 12.46 28.86
CA ARG A 85 -2.40 12.69 28.13
C ARG A 85 -1.23 12.07 28.88
N GLU A 86 -1.26 12.18 30.19
CA GLU A 86 -0.25 11.66 31.12
C GLU A 86 -0.20 10.12 31.11
N SER A 87 -1.34 9.45 30.89
CA SER A 87 -1.41 8.00 30.65
C SER A 87 -0.87 7.62 29.27
N ILE A 88 -1.34 8.28 28.20
CA ILE A 88 -0.97 7.96 26.80
C ILE A 88 0.51 8.20 26.53
N TYR A 89 1.10 9.26 27.11
CA TYR A 89 2.48 9.67 26.86
C TYR A 89 3.43 9.31 28.01
N ARG A 90 3.02 8.48 28.98
CA ARG A 90 3.80 8.15 30.18
C ARG A 90 5.24 7.73 29.89
N GLU A 91 5.46 6.90 28.86
CA GLU A 91 6.80 6.41 28.47
C GLU A 91 7.61 7.41 27.63
N ARG A 92 6.98 8.51 27.17
CA ARG A 92 7.62 9.53 26.34
C ARG A 92 8.14 10.74 27.13
N GLY A 93 8.06 10.71 28.47
CA GLY A 93 8.78 11.60 29.38
C GLY A 93 8.53 13.09 29.16
N LEU A 94 7.27 13.50 28.95
CA LEU A 94 6.88 14.92 28.92
C LEU A 94 6.59 15.45 30.32
#